data_AF-A0A2Z6D400-F1
#
_entry.id   AF-A0A2Z6D400-F1
#
_cell.length_a   1.000
_cell.length_b   1.000
_cell.length_c   1.000
_cell.angle_alpha   90.00
_cell.angle_beta   90.00
_cell.angle_gamma   90.00
#
_symmetry.space_group_name_H-M   'P 1'
#
loop_
_entity.id
_entity.type
_entity.pdbx_description
1 polymer ?
#
loop_
_entity_poly.entity_id
_entity_poly.type
_entity_poly.pdbx_seq_one_letter_code
_entity_poly.pdbx_strand_id
1 'polypeptide(L)'
;MEKLEQQNTVIEEQGKAIADLQAQIQNLLPPSADFMPPGWNADVWRKLPSQDKRHFGFLYRRRNFRPSQENQPLALPAATVEQMKERQRAEVEHLMGEVSAEEQQRLDAAKQAALQLLLQRNEQNDDSDF
;
A
#
# COMPACT_ATOMS: atom_id res chain seq x y z
N MET A 1 -10.79 53.66 5.01
CA MET A 1 -11.02 52.39 4.29
C MET A 1 -9.70 51.64 4.12
N GLU A 2 -8.70 52.25 3.51
CA GLU A 2 -7.37 51.67 3.25
C GLU A 2 -6.66 51.05 4.48
N LYS A 3 -6.76 51.70 5.65
CA LYS A 3 -6.15 51.21 6.90
C LYS A 3 -6.80 49.93 7.46
N LEU A 4 -8.08 49.68 7.15
CA LEU A 4 -8.80 48.47 7.54
C LEU A 4 -8.48 47.31 6.61
N GLU A 5 -8.31 47.58 5.32
CA GLU A 5 -7.88 46.57 4.34
C GLU A 5 -6.46 46.09 4.62
N GLN A 6 -5.54 47.00 4.96
CA GLN A 6 -4.18 46.66 5.42
C GLN A 6 -4.19 45.84 6.71
N GLN A 7 -5.08 46.13 7.66
CA GLN A 7 -5.21 45.33 8.87
C GLN A 7 -5.72 43.91 8.58
N ASN A 8 -6.69 43.77 7.68
CA ASN A 8 -7.21 42.45 7.29
C ASN A 8 -6.15 41.59 6.60
N THR A 9 -5.34 42.17 5.72
CA THR A 9 -4.24 41.45 5.05
C THR A 9 -3.19 40.97 6.05
N VAL A 10 -2.80 41.83 7.00
CA VAL A 10 -1.85 41.45 8.05
C VAL A 10 -2.41 40.33 8.94
N ILE A 11 -3.71 40.35 9.24
CA ILE A 11 -4.37 39.28 10.01
C ILE A 11 -4.37 37.96 9.24
N GLU A 12 -4.66 37.98 7.94
CA GLU A 12 -4.62 36.78 7.10
C GLU A 12 -3.22 36.19 6.98
N GLU A 13 -2.21 37.04 6.78
CA GLU A 13 -0.80 36.62 6.72
C GLU A 13 -0.34 36.02 8.04
N GLN A 14 -0.70 36.63 9.18
CA GLN A 14 -0.43 36.08 10.50
C GLN A 14 -1.15 34.75 10.73
N GLY A 15 -2.41 34.62 10.32
CA GLY A 15 -3.17 33.37 10.41
C GLY A 15 -2.52 32.23 9.63
N LYS A 16 -2.01 32.53 8.43
CA LYS A 16 -1.27 31.57 7.60
C LYS A 16 0.07 31.18 8.23
N ALA A 17 0.83 32.15 8.74
CA ALA A 17 2.09 31.88 9.43
C ALA A 17 1.88 31.02 10.69
N ILE A 18 0.79 31.22 11.44
CA ILE A 18 0.43 30.40 12.59
C ILE A 18 0.10 28.96 12.17
N ALA A 19 -0.63 28.78 11.07
CA ALA A 19 -0.94 27.44 10.54
C ALA A 19 0.32 26.69 10.08
N ASP A 20 1.24 27.39 9.41
CA ASP A 20 2.51 26.82 8.95
C ASP A 20 3.45 26.47 10.12
N LEU A 21 3.47 27.31 11.17
CA LEU A 21 4.20 27.01 12.41
C LEU A 21 3.58 25.84 13.17
N GLN A 22 2.25 25.75 13.25
CA GLN A 22 1.56 24.59 13.84
C GLN A 22 1.87 23.30 13.09
N ALA A 23 1.93 23.33 11.75
CA ALA A 23 2.29 22.18 10.93
C ALA A 23 3.76 21.74 11.17
N GLN A 24 4.67 22.71 11.34
CA GLN A 24 6.08 22.43 11.65
C GLN A 24 6.26 21.86 13.07
N ILE A 25 5.56 22.40 14.07
CA ILE A 25 5.59 21.91 15.46
C ILE A 25 5.08 20.46 15.53
N GLN A 26 4.03 20.11 14.78
CA GLN A 26 3.51 18.74 14.72
C GLN A 26 4.50 17.73 14.12
N ASN A 27 5.47 18.18 13.32
CA ASN A 27 6.50 17.30 12.76
C ASN A 27 7.68 17.07 13.71
N LEU A 28 7.90 17.98 14.67
CA LEU A 28 9.04 17.96 15.60
C LEU A 28 8.75 17.25 16.91
N LEU A 29 7.49 17.22 17.34
CA LEU A 29 7.11 16.47 18.53
C LEU A 29 6.87 15.01 18.16
N PRO A 30 7.49 14.03 18.86
CA PRO A 30 7.03 12.66 18.75
C PRO A 30 5.51 12.67 19.05
N PRO A 31 4.69 11.97 18.24
CA PRO A 31 3.25 11.99 18.45
C PRO A 31 3.00 11.60 19.89
N SER A 32 2.39 12.49 20.67
CA SER A 32 1.95 12.16 22.02
C SER A 32 1.20 10.85 21.90
N ALA A 33 1.53 9.87 22.73
CA ALA A 33 0.88 8.55 22.68
C ALA A 33 -0.66 8.65 22.76
N ASP A 34 -1.15 9.80 23.24
CA ASP A 34 -2.55 10.16 23.44
C ASP A 34 -3.16 11.04 22.34
N PHE A 35 -2.46 11.34 21.24
CA PHE A 35 -3.05 12.11 20.15
C PHE A 35 -4.17 11.32 19.48
N MET A 36 -5.41 11.78 19.69
CA MET A 36 -6.61 11.29 19.01
C MET A 36 -6.91 12.18 17.80
N PRO A 37 -6.97 11.63 16.57
CA PRO A 37 -7.35 12.43 15.42
C PRO A 37 -8.77 13.01 15.57
N PRO A 38 -9.03 14.22 15.07
CA PRO A 38 -10.36 14.83 15.13
C PRO A 38 -11.40 14.00 14.36
N GLY A 39 -12.62 13.92 14.88
CA GLY A 39 -13.71 13.11 14.31
C GLY A 39 -13.80 11.69 14.86
N TRP A 40 -12.86 11.25 15.70
CA TRP A 40 -12.95 9.97 16.42
C TRP A 40 -13.80 10.09 17.68
N ASN A 41 -14.59 9.05 17.97
CA ASN A 41 -15.26 8.90 19.25
C ASN A 41 -14.23 8.57 20.34
N ALA A 42 -14.23 9.36 21.43
CA ALA A 42 -13.24 9.25 22.50
C ALA A 42 -13.31 7.91 23.26
N ASP A 43 -14.50 7.34 23.44
CA ASP A 43 -14.69 6.06 24.15
C ASP A 43 -14.19 4.89 23.31
N VAL A 44 -14.42 4.94 22.00
CA VAL A 44 -13.87 3.95 21.05
C VAL A 44 -12.35 4.09 20.99
N TRP A 45 -11.85 5.31 20.84
CA TRP A 45 -10.41 5.56 20.76
C TRP A 45 -9.67 5.08 21.99
N ARG A 46 -10.18 5.34 23.20
CA ARG A 46 -9.54 4.90 24.45
C ARG A 46 -9.41 3.37 24.53
N LYS A 47 -10.41 2.63 24.05
CA LYS A 47 -10.45 1.15 24.04
C LYS A 47 -9.52 0.52 23.00
N LEU A 48 -9.05 1.27 21.99
CA LEU A 48 -8.17 0.73 20.95
C LEU A 48 -6.79 0.36 21.50
N PRO A 49 -6.18 -0.75 21.01
CA PRO A 49 -4.78 -1.07 21.24
C PRO A 49 -3.84 0.06 20.81
N SER A 50 -2.67 0.15 21.45
CA SER A 50 -1.65 1.17 21.13
C SER A 50 -1.12 1.06 19.70
N GLN A 51 -1.06 -0.15 19.13
CA GLN A 51 -0.71 -0.37 17.73
C GLN A 51 -1.71 0.28 16.79
N ASP A 52 -3.00 0.05 17.01
CA ASP A 52 -4.07 0.59 16.17
C ASP A 52 -4.14 2.11 16.28
N LYS A 53 -3.99 2.67 17.48
CA LYS A 53 -3.89 4.12 17.70
C LYS A 53 -2.77 4.75 16.86
N ARG A 54 -1.58 4.13 16.85
CA ARG A 54 -0.45 4.58 16.02
C ARG A 54 -0.75 4.47 14.53
N HIS A 55 -1.38 3.37 14.11
CA HIS A 55 -1.74 3.13 12.71
C HIS A 55 -2.76 4.16 12.21
N PHE A 56 -3.86 4.38 12.94
CA PHE A 56 -4.86 5.38 12.57
C PHE A 56 -4.32 6.80 12.64
N GLY A 57 -3.44 7.10 13.59
CA GLY A 57 -2.72 8.38 13.64
C GLY A 57 -1.80 8.60 12.43
N PHE A 58 -1.20 7.53 11.88
CA PHE A 58 -0.46 7.60 10.62
C PHE A 58 -1.38 7.85 9.43
N LEU A 59 -2.49 7.10 9.33
CA LEU A 59 -3.45 7.27 8.24
C LEU A 59 -4.07 8.66 8.21
N TYR A 60 -4.39 9.24 9.37
CA TYR A 60 -4.88 10.62 9.46
C TYR A 60 -3.88 11.62 8.88
N ARG A 61 -2.60 11.53 9.27
CA ARG A 61 -1.56 12.48 8.86
C ARG A 61 -1.13 12.34 7.40
N ARG A 62 -1.02 11.10 6.90
CA ARG A 62 -0.41 10.81 5.59
C ARG A 62 -1.41 10.50 4.50
N ARG A 63 -2.62 10.05 4.85
CA ARG A 63 -3.63 9.58 3.91
C ARG A 63 -4.94 10.37 4.01
N ASN A 64 -4.95 11.46 4.79
CA ASN A 64 -6.16 12.25 5.08
C ASN A 64 -7.34 11.38 5.56
N PHE A 65 -7.05 10.24 6.21
CA PHE A 65 -8.08 9.34 6.68
C PHE A 65 -8.85 9.98 7.84
N ARG A 66 -10.16 10.08 7.70
CA ARG A 66 -11.07 10.56 8.75
C ARG A 66 -12.18 9.54 8.94
N PRO A 67 -12.58 9.23 10.19
CA PRO A 67 -13.79 8.47 10.43
C PRO A 67 -14.96 9.17 9.74
N SER A 68 -15.73 8.42 8.96
CA SER A 68 -17.00 8.92 8.45
C SER A 68 -17.93 9.22 9.62
N GLN A 69 -18.51 10.42 9.67
CA GLN A 69 -19.59 10.73 10.62
C GLN A 69 -20.88 10.01 10.26
N GLU A 70 -21.02 9.64 8.99
CA GLU A 70 -22.11 8.81 8.53
C GLU A 70 -21.77 7.37 8.86
N ASN A 71 -22.59 6.72 9.69
CA ASN A 71 -22.70 5.25 9.80
C ASN A 71 -23.20 4.63 8.48
N GLN A 72 -22.89 5.24 7.33
CA GLN A 72 -23.05 4.59 6.06
C GLN A 72 -21.87 3.63 5.92
N PRO A 73 -22.09 2.31 5.88
CA PRO A 73 -21.06 1.43 5.37
C PRO A 73 -20.77 1.93 3.95
N LEU A 74 -19.57 2.49 3.74
CA LEU A 74 -19.10 2.70 2.37
C LEU A 74 -19.17 1.33 1.74
N ALA A 75 -20.11 1.15 0.82
CA ALA A 75 -20.23 -0.08 0.10
C ALA A 75 -18.86 -0.34 -0.50
N LEU A 76 -18.23 -1.45 -0.08
CA LEU A 76 -17.10 -1.97 -0.83
C LEU A 76 -17.55 -1.99 -2.29
N PRO A 77 -16.71 -1.55 -3.25
CA PRO A 77 -17.07 -1.63 -4.64
C PRO A 77 -17.63 -3.02 -4.89
N ALA A 78 -18.84 -3.10 -5.47
CA ALA A 78 -19.61 -4.33 -5.64
C ALA A 78 -18.98 -5.25 -6.70
N ALA A 79 -17.66 -5.42 -6.62
CA ALA A 79 -16.93 -6.44 -7.33
C ALA A 79 -17.29 -7.77 -6.67
N THR A 80 -18.03 -8.60 -7.39
CA THR A 80 -18.17 -10.00 -7.06
C THR A 80 -16.77 -10.62 -6.94
N VAL A 81 -16.64 -11.66 -6.10
CA VAL A 81 -15.38 -12.39 -5.91
C VAL A 81 -14.73 -12.76 -7.24
N GLU A 82 -15.54 -13.08 -8.25
CA GLU A 82 -15.08 -13.39 -9.61
C GLU A 82 -14.42 -12.19 -10.32
N GLN A 83 -14.98 -10.98 -10.21
CA GLN A 83 -14.36 -9.77 -10.78
C GLN A 83 -13.04 -9.40 -10.08
N MET A 84 -12.92 -9.66 -8.78
CA MET A 84 -11.66 -9.49 -8.05
C MET A 84 -10.60 -10.51 -8.50
N LYS A 85 -10.97 -11.78 -8.65
CA LYS A 85 -10.07 -12.82 -9.16
C LYS A 85 -9.59 -12.50 -10.58
N GLU A 86 -10.49 -11.99 -11.43
CA GLU A 86 -10.17 -11.67 -12.82
C GLU A 86 -9.19 -10.48 -12.91
N ARG A 87 -9.36 -9.46 -12.06
CA ARG A 87 -8.37 -8.37 -11.92
C ARG A 87 -7.03 -8.87 -11.41
N GLN A 88 -7.02 -9.73 -10.39
CA GLN A 88 -5.77 -10.29 -9.86
C GLN A 88 -5.05 -11.16 -10.91
N ARG A 89 -5.80 -11.95 -11.70
CA ARG A 89 -5.23 -12.73 -12.80
C ARG A 89 -4.63 -11.82 -13.87
N ALA A 90 -5.35 -10.78 -14.30
CA ALA A 90 -4.84 -9.83 -15.28
C ALA A 90 -3.60 -9.07 -14.79
N GLU A 91 -3.55 -8.73 -13.50
CA GLU A 91 -2.38 -8.07 -12.89
C GLU A 91 -1.18 -9.03 -12.78
N VAL A 92 -1.41 -10.29 -12.42
CA VAL A 92 -0.38 -11.33 -12.42
C VAL A 92 0.11 -11.61 -13.84
N GLU A 93 -0.77 -11.70 -14.82
CA GLU A 93 -0.42 -11.91 -16.23
C GLU A 93 0.37 -10.73 -16.80
N HIS A 94 0.02 -9.50 -16.42
CA HIS A 94 0.81 -8.31 -16.76
C HIS A 94 2.19 -8.29 -16.07
N LEU A 95 2.29 -8.80 -14.84
CA LEU A 95 3.55 -8.86 -14.07
C LEU A 95 4.43 -10.06 -14.46
N MET A 96 3.82 -11.16 -14.91
CA MET A 96 4.46 -12.27 -15.59
C MET A 96 4.81 -11.81 -17.00
N GLY A 97 5.80 -10.93 -17.09
CA GLY A 97 6.31 -10.42 -18.36
C GLY A 97 6.54 -11.56 -19.36
N GLU A 98 6.23 -11.29 -20.62
CA GLU A 98 6.42 -12.23 -21.73
C GLU A 98 7.85 -12.81 -21.66
N VAL A 99 7.95 -14.13 -21.50
CA VAL A 99 9.23 -14.84 -21.60
C VAL A 99 9.80 -14.49 -22.97
N SER A 100 10.98 -13.87 -22.98
CA SER A 100 11.64 -13.51 -24.23
C SER A 100 11.79 -14.76 -25.11
N ALA A 101 11.64 -14.62 -26.42
CA ALA A 101 11.85 -15.72 -27.36
C ALA A 101 13.22 -16.39 -27.16
N GLU A 102 14.22 -15.63 -26.69
CA GLU A 102 15.55 -16.15 -26.34
C GLU A 102 15.54 -17.02 -25.08
N GLU A 103 14.79 -16.63 -24.04
CA GLU A 103 14.68 -17.40 -22.81
C GLU A 103 13.92 -18.71 -23.05
N GLN A 104 12.89 -18.68 -23.90
CA GLN A 104 12.15 -19.86 -24.30
C GLN A 104 13.06 -20.85 -25.05
N GLN A 105 13.87 -20.37 -25.99
CA GLN A 105 14.84 -21.20 -26.72
C GLN A 105 15.90 -21.81 -25.79
N ARG A 106 16.42 -21.04 -24.83
CA ARG A 106 17.37 -21.56 -23.83
C ARG A 106 16.74 -22.64 -22.95
N LEU A 107 15.49 -22.44 -22.55
CA LEU A 107 14.75 -23.40 -21.74
C LEU A 107 14.47 -24.71 -22.50
N ASP A 108 14.11 -24.62 -23.79
CA ASP A 108 13.85 -25.80 -24.61
C ASP A 108 15.14 -26.56 -24.94
N ALA A 109 16.26 -25.86 -25.19
CA ALA A 109 17.57 -26.48 -25.33
C ALA A 109 18.00 -27.20 -24.04
N ALA A 110 17.77 -26.59 -22.88
CA ALA A 110 18.07 -27.20 -21.58
C ALA A 110 17.24 -28.46 -21.32
N LYS A 111 15.95 -28.46 -21.67
CA LYS A 111 15.09 -29.65 -21.59
C LYS A 111 15.60 -30.78 -22.47
N GLN A 112 15.99 -30.49 -23.72
CA GLN A 112 16.53 -31.49 -24.63
C GLN A 112 17.84 -32.10 -24.11
N ALA A 113 18.74 -31.28 -23.58
CA ALA A 113 19.98 -31.75 -22.95
C ALA A 113 19.69 -32.65 -21.73
N ALA A 114 18.74 -32.26 -20.88
CA ALA A 114 18.34 -33.06 -19.72
C ALA A 114 17.73 -34.42 -20.13
N LEU A 115 16.93 -34.45 -21.19
CA LEU A 115 16.38 -35.70 -21.74
C LEU A 115 17.48 -36.62 -22.28
N GLN A 116 18.48 -36.09 -22.98
CA GLN A 116 19.60 -36.89 -23.47
C GLN A 116 20.42 -37.50 -22.32
N LEU A 117 20.68 -36.74 -21.25
CA LEU A 117 21.35 -37.25 -20.06
C LEU A 117 20.53 -38.34 -19.36
N LEU A 118 19.21 -38.21 -19.33
CA LEU A 118 18.33 -39.22 -18.73
C LEU A 118 18.33 -40.52 -19.55
N LEU A 119 18.30 -40.40 -20.89
CA LEU A 119 18.40 -41.56 -21.79
C LEU A 119 19.76 -42.27 -21.65
N GLN A 120 20.87 -41.53 -21.68
CA GLN A 120 22.21 -42.11 -21.46
C GLN A 120 22.34 -42.77 -20.09
N ARG A 121 21.74 -42.16 -19.05
CA ARG A 121 21.72 -42.75 -17.72
C ARG A 121 20.91 -44.05 -17.67
N ASN A 122 19.81 -44.14 -18.40
CA ASN A 122 19.02 -45.37 -18.47
C ASN A 122 19.77 -46.48 -19.21
N GLU A 123 20.45 -46.15 -20.32
CA GLU A 123 21.29 -47.11 -21.07
C GLU A 123 22.45 -47.66 -20.21
N GLN A 124 23.09 -46.81 -19.39
CA GLN A 124 24.15 -47.24 -18.47
C GLN A 124 23.66 -48.12 -17.32
N ASN A 125 22.39 -47.99 -16.90
CA ASN A 125 21.83 -48.83 -15.86
C ASN A 125 21.44 -50.22 -16.40
N ASP A 126 20.96 -50.31 -17.64
CA ASP A 126 20.60 -51.58 -18.29
C ASP A 126 21.84 -52.48 -18.57
N ASP A 127 23.01 -51.89 -18.84
CA ASP A 127 24.28 -52.63 -19.04
C ASP A 127 24.93 -53.12 -17.73
N SER A 128 24.43 -52.68 -16.56
CA SER A 128 24.97 -53.04 -15.24
C SER A 128 24.24 -54.19 -14.53
N ASP A 129 23.22 -54.77 -15.16
CA ASP A 129 22.38 -55.86 -14.63
C ASP A 129 22.67 -57.25 -15.27
N PHE A 130 23.86 -57.44 -15.86
CA PHE A 130 24.35 -58.73 -16.37
C PHE A 130 25.60 -59.26 -15.65
#